data_AF-A0A969JL45-F1
#
_entry.id   AF-A0A969JL45-F1
#
_cell.length_a   1.000
_cell.length_b   1.000
_cell.length_c   1.000
_cell.angle_alpha   90.00
_cell.angle_beta   90.00
_cell.angle_gamma   90.00
#
_symmetry.space_group_name_H-M   'P 1'
#
loop_
_entity.id
_entity.type
_entity.pdbx_description
1 polymer ?
#
loop_
_entity_poly.entity_id
_entity_poly.type
_entity_poly.pdbx_seq_one_letter_code
_entity_poly.pdbx_strand_id
1 'polypeptide(L)'
;MHQRAAKRYTIGRVFLAGDAAHLNNPIGGMGMNGGLHDALSLAAKLVAVHRGEADAGILDRYEPERRPVAIEYINASTANNKKLMEERDPEARRRAQEDLCRTAENPETAKAFLMKSSMILALRAAAAAGKGATT
;
A
#
# COMPACT_ATOMS: atom_id res chain seq x y z
N MET A 1 -19.44 3.37 -0.14
CA MET A 1 -17.97 3.22 -0.10
C MET A 1 -17.57 2.83 1.31
N HIS A 2 -16.92 1.67 1.49
CA HIS A 2 -16.41 1.24 2.81
C HIS A 2 -14.89 1.33 2.83
N GLN A 3 -14.34 1.93 3.88
CA GLN A 3 -12.94 1.80 4.28
C GLN A 3 -12.93 1.06 5.59
N ARG A 4 -12.40 -0.17 5.59
CA ARG A 4 -12.34 -1.02 6.78
C ARG A 4 -11.01 -1.76 6.80
N ALA A 5 -10.44 -1.93 7.98
CA ALA A 5 -9.29 -2.79 8.19
C ALA A 5 -9.58 -3.69 9.39
N ALA A 6 -9.15 -4.95 9.31
CA ALA A 6 -9.19 -5.87 10.42
C ALA A 6 -8.36 -5.31 11.60
N LYS A 7 -8.82 -5.56 12.83
CA LYS A 7 -8.11 -5.13 14.04
C LYS A 7 -6.77 -5.84 14.21
N ARG A 8 -6.72 -7.10 13.77
CA ARG A 8 -5.52 -7.96 13.72
C ARG A 8 -5.48 -8.67 12.38
N TYR A 9 -4.30 -8.77 11.79
CA TYR A 9 -4.01 -9.50 10.57
C TYR A 9 -3.48 -10.89 10.89
N THR A 10 -3.00 -11.13 12.10
CA THR A 10 -2.47 -12.43 12.51
C THR A 10 -3.10 -12.92 13.82
N ILE A 11 -3.41 -14.21 13.87
CA ILE A 11 -3.81 -14.93 15.09
C ILE A 11 -3.18 -16.32 15.03
N GLY A 12 -2.10 -16.54 15.77
CA GLY A 12 -1.36 -17.81 15.75
C GLY A 12 -0.86 -18.13 14.35
N ARG A 13 -1.36 -19.22 13.76
CA ARG A 13 -0.98 -19.68 12.40
C ARG A 13 -1.91 -19.17 11.29
N VAL A 14 -2.86 -18.30 11.62
CA VAL A 14 -3.84 -17.75 10.67
C VAL A 14 -3.47 -16.32 10.32
N PHE A 15 -3.45 -16.03 9.02
CA PHE A 15 -3.05 -14.74 8.45
C PHE A 15 -4.14 -14.22 7.51
N LEU A 16 -4.40 -12.91 7.56
CA LEU A 16 -5.27 -12.20 6.64
C LEU A 16 -4.42 -11.37 5.66
N ALA A 17 -4.78 -11.36 4.38
CA ALA A 17 -4.15 -10.57 3.34
C ALA A 17 -5.19 -10.05 2.34
N GLY A 18 -4.92 -8.90 1.70
CA GLY A 18 -5.83 -8.31 0.72
C GLY A 18 -7.22 -8.01 1.30
N ASP A 19 -8.29 -8.30 0.55
CA ASP A 19 -9.67 -7.97 0.93
C ASP A 19 -10.14 -8.61 2.25
N ALA A 20 -9.53 -9.75 2.64
CA ALA A 20 -9.80 -10.37 3.94
C ALA A 20 -9.24 -9.54 5.12
N ALA A 21 -8.20 -8.74 4.87
CA ALA A 21 -7.54 -7.91 5.86
C ALA A 21 -7.98 -6.44 5.81
N HIS A 22 -8.28 -5.91 4.62
CA HIS A 22 -8.71 -4.54 4.43
C HIS A 22 -9.60 -4.38 3.20
N LEU A 23 -10.65 -3.57 3.34
CA LEU A 23 -11.52 -3.15 2.24
C LEU A 23 -11.31 -1.67 2.00
N ASN A 24 -11.08 -1.33 0.75
CA ASN A 24 -10.82 0.01 0.29
C ASN A 24 -11.70 0.36 -0.90
N ASN A 25 -11.90 1.65 -1.09
CA ASN A 25 -12.67 2.16 -2.21
C ASN A 25 -11.90 1.83 -3.52
N PRO A 26 -12.57 1.25 -4.54
CA PRO A 26 -11.91 0.77 -5.76
C PRO A 26 -11.28 1.88 -6.60
N ILE A 27 -11.57 3.15 -6.31
CA ILE A 27 -11.05 4.30 -7.03
C ILE A 27 -9.51 4.33 -7.01
N GLY A 28 -8.92 4.11 -8.18
CA GLY A 28 -7.47 4.17 -8.41
C GLY A 28 -6.69 2.86 -8.16
N GLY A 29 -7.36 1.71 -8.03
CA GLY A 29 -6.70 0.39 -8.04
C GLY A 29 -5.90 0.04 -6.78
N MET A 30 -6.04 0.81 -5.70
CA MET A 30 -5.24 0.64 -4.48
C MET A 30 -5.51 -0.67 -3.73
N GLY A 31 -6.68 -1.29 -3.92
CA GLY A 31 -7.03 -2.62 -3.38
C GLY A 31 -6.10 -3.71 -3.89
N MET A 32 -5.96 -3.78 -5.22
CA MET A 32 -5.11 -4.77 -5.87
C MET A 32 -3.65 -4.59 -5.49
N ASN A 33 -3.14 -3.35 -5.49
CA ASN A 33 -1.76 -3.06 -5.08
C ASN A 33 -1.52 -3.48 -3.63
N GLY A 34 -2.41 -3.12 -2.71
CA GLY A 34 -2.32 -3.50 -1.30
C GLY A 34 -2.27 -5.01 -1.11
N GLY A 35 -3.20 -5.74 -1.73
CA GLY A 35 -3.27 -7.20 -1.65
C GLY A 35 -2.04 -7.91 -2.24
N LEU A 36 -1.51 -7.45 -3.38
CA LEU A 36 -0.28 -8.00 -3.96
C LEU A 36 0.91 -7.84 -3.02
N HIS A 37 1.06 -6.65 -2.44
CA HIS A 37 2.15 -6.38 -1.52
C HIS A 37 2.00 -7.14 -0.18
N ASP A 38 0.77 -7.39 0.28
CA ASP A 38 0.51 -8.26 1.42
C ASP A 38 0.94 -9.70 1.11
N ALA A 39 0.50 -10.23 -0.04
CA ALA A 39 0.83 -11.59 -0.47
C ALA A 39 2.35 -11.78 -0.62
N LEU A 40 3.05 -10.83 -1.25
CA LEU A 40 4.51 -10.86 -1.39
C LEU A 40 5.23 -10.87 -0.04
N SER A 41 4.80 -9.99 0.89
CA SER A 41 5.40 -9.92 2.23
C SER A 41 5.19 -11.22 3.02
N LEU A 42 3.96 -11.74 3.01
CA LEU A 42 3.59 -12.94 3.75
C LEU A 42 4.25 -14.20 3.15
N ALA A 43 4.21 -14.36 1.83
CA ALA A 43 4.80 -15.50 1.16
C ALA A 43 6.31 -15.58 1.38
N ALA A 44 7.03 -14.46 1.28
CA ALA A 44 8.48 -14.44 1.52
C ALA A 44 8.82 -14.91 2.95
N LYS A 45 8.07 -14.46 3.95
CA LYS A 45 8.26 -14.88 5.36
C LYS A 45 7.90 -16.34 5.57
N LEU A 46 6.79 -16.81 5.02
CA LEU A 46 6.36 -18.20 5.12
C LEU A 46 7.36 -19.15 4.47
N VAL A 47 7.89 -18.80 3.29
CA VAL A 47 8.90 -19.59 2.58
C VAL A 47 10.20 -19.66 3.39
N ALA A 48 10.66 -18.54 3.93
CA ALA A 48 11.87 -18.52 4.76
C ALA A 48 11.75 -19.43 5.98
N VAL A 49 10.60 -19.38 6.68
CA VAL A 49 10.34 -20.27 7.82
C VAL A 49 10.24 -21.73 7.39
N HIS A 50 9.51 -22.02 6.30
CA HIS A 50 9.33 -23.38 5.80
C HIS A 50 10.65 -24.04 5.40
N ARG A 51 11.59 -23.26 4.85
CA ARG A 51 12.92 -23.73 4.46
C ARG A 51 13.95 -23.75 5.59
N GLY A 52 13.60 -23.27 6.78
CA GLY A 52 14.54 -23.13 7.90
C GLY A 52 15.56 -22.00 7.70
N GLU A 53 15.29 -21.05 6.80
CA GLU A 53 16.13 -19.88 6.54
C GLU A 53 15.87 -18.75 7.56
N ALA A 54 14.77 -18.81 8.30
CA ALA A 54 14.42 -17.87 9.37
C ALA A 54 13.55 -18.54 10.45
N ASP A 55 13.63 -18.03 11.68
CA ASP A 55 12.74 -18.44 12.76
C ASP A 55 11.30 -17.94 12.56
N ALA A 56 10.33 -18.65 13.13
CA ALA A 56 8.91 -18.33 13.02
C ALA A 56 8.56 -16.89 13.46
N GLY A 57 9.36 -16.28 14.35
CA GLY A 57 9.18 -14.90 14.81
C GLY A 57 9.28 -13.85 13.69
N ILE A 58 9.82 -14.17 12.51
CA ILE A 58 9.76 -13.25 11.36
C ILE A 58 8.32 -12.98 10.90
N LEU A 59 7.40 -13.92 11.13
CA LEU A 59 5.98 -13.80 10.78
C LEU A 59 5.27 -12.73 11.63
N ASP A 60 5.72 -12.48 12.85
CA ASP A 60 5.17 -11.45 13.73
C ASP A 60 5.39 -10.04 13.19
N ARG A 61 6.35 -9.87 12.25
CA ARG A 61 6.61 -8.60 11.58
C ARG A 61 5.59 -8.30 10.48
N TYR A 62 4.80 -9.28 10.03
CA TYR A 62 3.85 -9.08 8.94
C TYR A 62 2.80 -8.00 9.28
N GLU A 63 2.09 -8.13 10.40
CA GLU A 63 1.06 -7.15 10.78
C GLU A 63 1.60 -5.72 10.92
N PRO A 64 2.66 -5.44 11.71
CA PRO A 64 3.16 -4.08 11.91
C PRO A 64 3.75 -3.47 10.61
N GLU A 65 4.23 -4.28 9.67
CA GLU A 65 4.71 -3.78 8.37
C GLU A 65 3.56 -3.46 7.40
N ARG A 66 2.43 -4.17 7.49
CA ARG A 66 1.36 -4.12 6.47
C ARG A 66 0.17 -3.27 6.88
N ARG A 67 -0.30 -3.41 8.11
CA ARG A 67 -1.54 -2.77 8.58
C ARG A 67 -1.46 -1.23 8.56
N PRO A 68 -0.35 -0.57 8.98
CA PRO A 68 -0.24 0.89 8.88
C PRO A 68 -0.30 1.38 7.43
N VAL A 69 0.35 0.68 6.49
CA VAL A 69 0.31 1.03 5.06
C VAL A 69 -1.12 0.97 4.51
N ALA A 70 -1.87 -0.08 4.89
CA ALA A 70 -3.26 -0.22 4.48
C ALA A 70 -4.17 0.88 5.05
N ILE A 71 -3.87 1.42 6.24
CA ILE A 71 -4.68 2.47 6.88
C ILE A 71 -4.27 3.87 6.39
N GLU A 72 -2.98 4.17 6.40
CA GLU A 72 -2.49 5.54 6.20
C GLU A 72 -2.40 5.89 4.71
N TYR A 73 -1.89 4.96 3.90
CA TYR A 73 -1.55 5.27 2.51
C TYR A 73 -2.74 5.10 1.57
N ILE A 74 -3.47 4.00 1.74
CA ILE A 74 -4.63 3.70 0.90
C ILE A 74 -5.71 4.75 1.13
N ASN A 75 -5.95 5.18 2.37
CA ASN A 75 -6.96 6.19 2.66
C ASN A 75 -6.62 7.55 2.03
N ALA A 76 -5.37 8.01 2.18
CA ALA A 76 -4.92 9.29 1.62
C ALA A 76 -4.95 9.28 0.08
N SER A 77 -4.44 8.21 -0.54
CA SER A 77 -4.41 8.09 -2.01
C SER A 77 -5.82 7.99 -2.60
N THR A 78 -6.71 7.22 -1.97
CA THR A 78 -8.09 7.07 -2.44
C THR A 78 -8.88 8.37 -2.29
N ALA A 79 -8.65 9.14 -1.23
CA ALA A 79 -9.27 10.46 -1.06
C ALA A 79 -8.85 11.45 -2.16
N ASN A 80 -7.56 11.46 -2.54
CA ASN A 80 -7.06 12.30 -3.62
C ASN A 80 -7.64 11.90 -4.98
N ASN A 81 -7.62 10.60 -5.29
CA ASN A 81 -8.17 10.08 -6.55
C ASN A 81 -9.67 10.38 -6.66
N LYS A 82 -10.41 10.24 -5.56
CA LYS A 82 -11.83 10.58 -5.52
C LYS A 82 -12.07 12.06 -5.83
N LYS A 83 -11.29 12.98 -5.23
CA LYS A 83 -11.38 14.42 -5.52
C LYS A 83 -11.14 14.71 -7.01
N LEU A 84 -10.12 14.11 -7.60
CA LEU A 84 -9.83 14.28 -9.03
C LEU A 84 -10.96 13.74 -9.92
N MET A 85 -11.59 12.63 -9.55
CA MET A 85 -12.70 12.05 -10.31
C MET A 85 -14.01 12.83 -10.18
N GLU A 86 -14.27 13.42 -9.01
CA GLU A 86 -15.49 14.18 -8.73
C GLU A 86 -15.41 15.64 -9.17
N GLU A 87 -14.24 16.11 -9.60
CA GLU A 87 -14.04 17.47 -10.10
C GLU A 87 -14.91 17.76 -11.33
N ARG A 88 -15.62 18.89 -11.29
CA ARG A 88 -16.57 19.32 -12.32
C ARG A 88 -16.14 20.58 -13.05
N ASP A 89 -15.25 21.38 -12.46
CA ASP A 89 -14.70 22.57 -13.13
C ASP A 89 -13.85 22.14 -14.35
N PRO A 90 -14.24 22.51 -15.58
CA PRO A 90 -13.47 22.17 -16.78
C PRO A 90 -12.05 22.72 -16.77
N GLU A 91 -11.80 23.89 -16.15
CA GLU A 91 -10.45 24.44 -16.04
C GLU A 91 -9.59 23.66 -15.04
N ALA A 92 -10.14 23.28 -13.89
CA ALA A 92 -9.45 22.42 -12.93
C ALA A 92 -9.06 21.06 -13.54
N ARG A 93 -9.96 20.45 -14.32
CA ARG A 93 -9.69 19.18 -15.03
C ARG A 93 -8.59 19.33 -16.07
N ARG A 94 -8.60 20.41 -16.87
CA ARG A 94 -7.53 20.71 -17.83
C ARG A 94 -6.18 20.84 -17.15
N ARG A 95 -6.09 21.66 -16.10
CA ARG A 95 -4.86 21.85 -15.32
C ARG A 95 -4.32 20.52 -14.76
N ALA A 96 -5.18 19.70 -14.18
CA ALA A 96 -4.77 18.40 -13.65
C ALA A 96 -4.24 17.45 -14.74
N GLN A 97 -4.82 17.47 -15.93
CA GLN A 97 -4.35 16.68 -17.07
C GLN A 97 -3.01 17.21 -17.60
N GLU A 98 -2.85 18.53 -17.74
CA GLU A 98 -1.60 19.17 -18.15
C GLU A 98 -0.45 18.86 -17.17
N ASP A 99 -0.72 18.92 -15.87
CA ASP A 99 0.26 18.58 -14.84
C ASP A 99 0.67 17.09 -14.90
N LEU A 100 -0.27 16.19 -15.23
CA LEU A 100 0.03 14.78 -15.44
C LEU A 100 0.89 14.57 -16.70
N CYS A 101 0.58 15.24 -17.81
CA CYS A 101 1.39 15.21 -19.02
C CYS A 101 2.80 15.72 -18.76
N ARG A 102 2.96 16.87 -18.10
CA ARG A 102 4.25 17.43 -17.72
C ARG A 102 5.05 16.48 -16.81
N THR A 103 4.36 15.83 -15.87
CA THR A 103 4.96 14.80 -15.01
C THR A 103 5.48 13.61 -15.81
N ALA A 104 4.75 13.19 -16.85
CA ALA A 104 5.09 12.05 -17.69
C ALA A 104 6.24 12.34 -18.67
N GLU A 105 6.42 13.59 -19.10
CA GLU A 105 7.49 14.01 -20.01
C GLU A 105 8.88 13.99 -19.36
N ASN A 106 8.95 14.13 -18.05
CA ASN A 106 10.21 14.05 -17.30
C ASN A 106 10.37 12.65 -16.65
N PRO A 107 11.41 11.88 -17.00
CA PRO A 107 11.61 10.53 -16.47
C PRO A 107 11.73 10.43 -14.95
N GLU A 108 12.31 11.43 -14.29
CA GLU A 108 12.47 11.45 -12.83
C GLU A 108 11.13 11.63 -12.13
N THR A 109 10.34 12.60 -12.59
CA THR A 109 9.00 12.85 -12.04
C THR A 109 8.03 11.73 -12.38
N ALA A 110 8.12 11.15 -13.59
CA ALA A 110 7.34 9.99 -13.98
C ALA A 110 7.64 8.79 -13.07
N LYS A 111 8.92 8.51 -12.83
CA LYS A 111 9.35 7.45 -11.91
C LYS A 111 8.85 7.71 -10.50
N ALA A 112 8.99 8.94 -9.98
CA ALA A 112 8.50 9.29 -8.65
C ALA A 112 6.98 9.09 -8.52
N PHE A 113 6.22 9.50 -9.54
CA PHE A 113 4.78 9.28 -9.61
C PHE A 113 4.43 7.79 -9.57
N LEU A 114 5.05 6.97 -10.43
CA LEU A 114 4.80 5.52 -10.48
C LEU A 114 5.18 4.82 -9.17
N MET A 115 6.29 5.19 -8.57
CA MET A 115 6.74 4.63 -7.28
C MET A 115 5.76 4.96 -6.15
N LYS A 116 5.13 6.14 -6.22
CA LYS A 116 4.06 6.56 -5.31
C LYS A 116 2.77 5.77 -5.61
N SER A 117 2.24 5.83 -6.82
CA SER A 117 0.97 5.17 -7.19
C SER A 117 1.00 3.65 -7.00
N SER A 118 2.16 3.01 -7.16
CA SER A 118 2.36 1.57 -6.90
C SER A 118 2.64 1.23 -5.43
N MET A 119 2.48 2.18 -4.52
CA MET A 119 2.70 2.05 -3.06
C MET A 119 4.13 1.76 -2.61
N ILE A 120 5.10 1.68 -3.53
CA ILE A 120 6.48 1.25 -3.21
C ILE A 120 7.14 2.21 -2.21
N LEU A 121 6.93 3.52 -2.35
CA LEU A 121 7.48 4.51 -1.41
C LEU A 121 6.91 4.34 0.01
N ALA A 122 5.61 4.06 0.13
CA ALA A 122 4.96 3.83 1.41
C ALA A 122 5.52 2.60 2.13
N LEU A 123 5.78 1.53 1.36
CA LEU A 123 6.37 0.31 1.88
C LEU A 123 7.79 0.49 2.36
N ARG A 124 8.60 1.25 1.62
CA ARG A 124 9.97 1.58 2.03
C ARG A 124 9.99 2.40 3.31
N ALA A 125 9.08 3.36 3.44
CA ALA A 125 8.93 4.15 4.66
C ALA A 125 8.52 3.28 5.86
N ALA A 126 7.51 2.41 5.70
CA ALA A 126 7.07 1.49 6.75
C ALA A 126 8.17 0.51 7.18
N ALA A 127 8.92 -0.04 6.22
CA ALA A 127 10.06 -0.92 6.50
C ALA A 127 11.21 -0.19 7.24
N ALA A 128 11.45 1.09 6.93
CA ALA A 128 12.44 1.90 7.65
C ALA A 128 12.00 2.19 9.09
N ALA A 129 10.72 2.50 9.31
CA ALA A 129 10.15 2.72 10.64
C ALA A 129 10.18 1.45 11.51
N GLY A 130 9.93 0.27 10.93
CA GLY A 130 9.97 -1.01 11.63
C GLY A 130 11.38 -1.48 12.05
N LYS A 131 12.43 -0.98 11.39
CA LYS A 131 13.83 -1.30 11.75
C LYS A 131 14.35 -0.53 12.98
N GLY A 132 13.70 0.57 13.37
CA GLY A 132 14.10 1.38 14.53
C GLY A 132 13.54 0.89 15.88
N ALA A 133 12.60 -0.05 15.88
CA ALA A 133 11.88 -0.48 17.09
C ALA A 133 12.50 -1.69 17.82
N THR A 134 13.68 -2.14 17.39
CA THR A 134 14.48 -3.20 18.05
C THR A 134 15.79 -2.64 18.60
N THR A 135 15.69 -1.72 19.56
CA THR A 135 16.79 -1.33 20.45
C THR A 135 16.28 -1.29 21.88
#